data_AF-A0A937MHL4-F1
#
_entry.id   AF-A0A937MHL4-F1
#
_cell.length_a   1.000
_cell.length_b   1.000
_cell.length_c   1.000
_cell.angle_alpha   90.00
_cell.angle_beta   90.00
_cell.angle_gamma   90.00
#
_symmetry.space_group_name_H-M   'P 1'
#
loop_
_entity.id
_entity.type
_entity.pdbx_description
1 polymer ?
#
loop_
_entity_poly.entity_id
_entity_poly.type
_entity_poly.pdbx_seq_one_letter_code
_entity_poly.pdbx_strand_id
1 'polypeptide(L)'
;FAFRWGDEGENPYFGFLGSADAVIVTGDSVSMCSEACAVPVPVYVYAPPKLTTRKHARLHQSLFDGGYARPLESLNESGKLENWEHPPLNAATAIAAEIKKRFGL
;
A
#
# COMPACT_ATOMS: atom_id res chain seq x y z
N PHE A 1 -9.83 18.31 -3.00
CA PHE A 1 -9.52 18.04 -4.42
C PHE A 1 -9.86 16.58 -4.71
N ALA A 2 -10.36 16.24 -5.90
CA ALA A 2 -10.66 14.87 -6.30
C ALA A 2 -10.22 14.68 -7.75
N PHE A 3 -9.51 13.58 -8.03
CA PHE A 3 -9.11 13.16 -9.38
C PHE A 3 -9.83 11.86 -9.71
N ARG A 4 -10.59 11.86 -10.80
CA ARG A 4 -11.46 10.75 -11.21
C ARG A 4 -10.84 9.98 -12.35
N TRP A 5 -11.29 8.75 -12.51
CA TRP A 5 -10.98 7.97 -13.68
C TRP A 5 -11.40 8.70 -14.95
N GLY A 6 -10.45 8.89 -15.87
CA GLY A 6 -10.68 9.57 -17.15
C GLY A 6 -10.49 11.09 -17.11
N ASP A 7 -10.15 11.69 -15.96
CA ASP A 7 -9.74 13.10 -15.91
C ASP A 7 -8.45 13.30 -16.74
N GLU A 8 -8.36 14.43 -17.44
CA GLU A 8 -7.17 14.80 -18.22
C GLU A 8 -5.98 15.16 -17.31
N GLY A 9 -4.77 14.91 -17.80
CA GLY A 9 -3.51 15.21 -17.10
C GLY A 9 -2.84 14.00 -16.48
N GLU A 10 -1.74 14.24 -15.76
CA GLU A 10 -1.02 13.18 -15.05
C GLU A 10 -1.75 12.74 -13.79
N ASN A 11 -1.73 11.43 -13.50
CA ASN A 11 -2.32 10.89 -12.29
C ASN A 11 -1.59 11.46 -11.05
N PRO A 12 -2.26 12.27 -10.20
CA PRO A 12 -1.63 12.92 -9.06
C PRO A 12 -1.35 11.98 -7.88
N TYR A 13 -1.67 10.69 -8.01
CA TYR A 13 -1.60 9.70 -6.94
C TYR A 13 -0.25 9.68 -6.20
N PHE A 14 0.87 9.65 -6.92
CA PHE A 14 2.19 9.67 -6.28
C PHE A 14 2.49 10.99 -5.55
N GLY A 15 1.95 12.11 -6.04
CA GLY A 15 2.04 13.39 -5.34
C GLY A 15 1.26 13.37 -4.01
N PHE A 16 0.11 12.71 -3.97
CA PHE A 16 -0.63 12.52 -2.72
C PHE A 16 0.12 11.62 -1.75
N LEU A 17 0.65 10.49 -2.22
CA LEU A 17 1.42 9.59 -1.36
C LEU A 17 2.64 10.29 -0.76
N GLY A 18 3.40 11.03 -1.57
CA GLY A 18 4.59 11.75 -1.12
C GLY A 18 4.32 12.90 -0.14
N SER A 19 3.06 13.34 -0.01
CA SER A 19 2.67 14.45 0.88
C SER A 19 1.79 14.00 2.05
N ALA A 20 1.49 12.70 2.17
CA ALA A 20 0.55 12.19 3.16
C ALA A 20 1.22 11.97 4.52
N ASP A 21 0.53 12.32 5.61
CA ASP A 21 0.91 11.93 6.97
C ASP A 21 0.43 10.51 7.33
N ALA A 22 -0.55 9.98 6.58
CA ALA A 22 -1.06 8.61 6.67
C ALA A 22 -1.91 8.30 5.42
N VAL A 23 -2.03 7.02 5.07
CA VAL A 23 -2.76 6.54 3.89
C VAL A 23 -3.80 5.51 4.28
N ILE A 24 -5.04 5.70 3.79
CA ILE A 24 -6.07 4.66 3.77
C ILE A 24 -6.31 4.29 2.31
N VAL A 25 -6.13 3.02 1.97
CA VAL A 25 -6.26 2.50 0.61
C VAL A 25 -7.28 1.37 0.54
N THR A 26 -8.05 1.30 -0.55
CA THR A 26 -8.97 0.18 -0.76
C THR A 26 -8.20 -1.08 -1.16
N GLY A 27 -8.58 -2.21 -0.56
CA GLY A 27 -7.91 -3.50 -0.74
C GLY A 27 -8.18 -4.20 -2.06
N ASP A 28 -8.88 -3.56 -3.01
CA ASP A 28 -9.29 -4.15 -4.28
C ASP A 28 -8.27 -3.99 -5.41
N SER A 29 -7.11 -3.37 -5.13
CA SER A 29 -6.02 -3.21 -6.08
C SER A 29 -4.67 -3.62 -5.49
N VAL A 30 -3.97 -4.48 -6.23
CA VAL A 30 -2.61 -4.91 -5.87
C VAL A 30 -1.60 -3.78 -6.02
N SER A 31 -1.69 -3.01 -7.10
CA SER A 31 -0.75 -1.91 -7.36
C SER A 31 -0.92 -0.81 -6.34
N MET A 32 -2.14 -0.31 -6.12
CA MET A 32 -2.38 0.79 -5.17
C MET A 32 -2.00 0.41 -3.73
N CYS A 33 -2.30 -0.82 -3.28
CA CYS A 33 -1.86 -1.25 -1.95
C CYS A 33 -0.33 -1.27 -1.84
N SER A 34 0.37 -1.73 -2.89
CA SER A 34 1.83 -1.80 -2.89
C SER A 34 2.47 -0.42 -2.97
N GLU A 35 1.91 0.48 -3.79
CA GLU A 35 2.35 1.87 -3.96
C GLU A 35 2.11 2.69 -2.69
N ALA A 36 0.97 2.50 -2.02
CA ALA A 36 0.72 3.11 -0.71
C ALA A 36 1.80 2.73 0.32
N CYS A 37 2.29 1.49 0.27
CA CYS A 37 3.39 1.02 1.13
C CYS A 37 4.79 1.49 0.67
N ALA A 38 4.91 2.28 -0.40
CA ALA A 38 6.19 2.81 -0.88
C ALA A 38 6.61 4.12 -0.17
N VAL A 39 5.78 4.64 0.74
CA VAL A 39 6.07 5.82 1.57
C VAL A 39 6.19 5.42 3.04
N PRO A 40 7.03 6.08 3.86
CA PRO A 40 7.32 5.67 5.23
C PRO A 40 6.30 6.21 6.24
N VAL A 41 5.00 6.11 5.97
CA VAL A 41 3.92 6.64 6.82
C VAL A 41 2.90 5.55 7.14
N PRO A 42 2.01 5.72 8.14
CA PRO A 42 0.98 4.73 8.43
C PRO A 42 0.14 4.36 7.20
N VAL A 43 0.03 3.08 6.88
CA VAL A 43 -0.84 2.58 5.81
C VAL A 43 -1.89 1.64 6.37
N TYR A 44 -3.16 1.95 6.07
CA TYR A 44 -4.31 1.13 6.42
C TYR A 44 -5.03 0.63 5.18
N VAL A 45 -5.39 -0.65 5.16
CA VAL A 45 -6.11 -1.28 4.06
C VAL A 45 -7.57 -1.47 4.45
N TYR A 46 -8.49 -0.84 3.71
CA TYR A 46 -9.91 -1.12 3.79
C TYR A 46 -10.29 -2.30 2.88
N ALA A 47 -10.56 -3.47 3.46
CA ALA A 47 -10.74 -4.71 2.72
C ALA A 47 -11.92 -5.56 3.22
N PRO A 48 -13.17 -5.04 3.20
CA PRO A 48 -14.33 -5.81 3.64
C PRO A 48 -14.48 -7.09 2.80
N PRO A 49 -14.97 -8.21 3.37
CA PRO A 49 -15.01 -9.50 2.68
C PRO A 49 -15.69 -9.48 1.30
N LYS A 50 -16.67 -8.60 1.09
CA LYS A 50 -17.38 -8.43 -0.18
C LYS A 50 -16.53 -7.83 -1.31
N LEU A 51 -15.48 -7.10 -0.98
CA LEU A 51 -14.54 -6.50 -1.95
C LEU A 51 -13.24 -7.29 -2.09
N THR A 52 -13.04 -8.30 -1.24
CA THR A 52 -11.74 -8.97 -1.10
C THR A 52 -11.75 -10.33 -1.79
N THR A 53 -11.14 -10.38 -2.97
CA THR A 53 -10.88 -11.65 -3.67
C THR A 53 -9.75 -12.43 -2.98
N ARG A 54 -9.65 -13.74 -3.23
CA ARG A 54 -8.57 -14.58 -2.68
C ARG A 54 -7.16 -14.05 -3.01
N LYS A 55 -6.95 -13.49 -4.20
CA LYS A 55 -5.65 -12.91 -4.60
C LYS A 55 -5.33 -11.65 -3.79
N HIS A 56 -6.33 -10.81 -3.51
CA HIS A 56 -6.15 -9.59 -2.72
C HIS A 56 -5.87 -9.92 -1.26
N ALA A 57 -6.63 -10.86 -0.67
CA ALA A 57 -6.40 -11.31 0.70
C ALA A 57 -4.96 -11.80 0.92
N ARG A 58 -4.38 -12.54 -0.04
CA ARG A 58 -2.99 -13.00 0.03
C ARG A 58 -1.99 -11.85 0.03
N LEU A 59 -2.23 -10.82 -0.79
CA LEU A 59 -1.41 -9.61 -0.78
C LEU A 59 -1.52 -8.89 0.55
N HIS A 60 -2.75 -8.64 1.03
CA HIS A 60 -3.00 -7.94 2.29
C HIS A 60 -2.25 -8.61 3.44
N GLN A 61 -2.37 -9.94 3.55
CA GLN A 61 -1.63 -10.70 4.57
C GLN A 61 -0.12 -10.54 4.43
N SER A 62 0.42 -10.55 3.20
CA SER A 62 1.86 -10.34 2.97
C SER A 62 2.32 -8.94 3.40
N LEU A 63 1.49 -7.92 3.18
CA LEU A 63 1.76 -6.54 3.62
C LEU A 63 1.69 -6.42 5.15
N PHE A 64 0.71 -7.07 5.78
CA PHE A 64 0.53 -7.07 7.23
C PHE A 64 1.65 -7.82 7.94
N ASP A 65 2.00 -9.02 7.47
CA ASP A 65 3.10 -9.83 8.02
C ASP A 65 4.45 -9.13 7.84
N GLY A 66 4.61 -8.36 6.76
CA GLY A 66 5.78 -7.54 6.50
C GLY A 66 5.83 -6.23 7.29
N GLY A 67 4.78 -5.89 8.04
CA GLY A 67 4.68 -4.65 8.81
C GLY A 67 4.50 -3.38 7.97
N TYR A 68 4.16 -3.52 6.67
CA TYR A 68 3.98 -2.40 5.75
C TYR A 68 2.60 -1.76 5.84
N ALA A 69 1.60 -2.52 6.30
CA ALA A 69 0.23 -2.03 6.42
C ALA A 69 -0.48 -2.68 7.61
N ARG A 70 -1.64 -2.14 7.99
CA ARG A 70 -2.56 -2.77 8.93
C ARG A 70 -3.99 -2.79 8.36
N PRO A 71 -4.87 -3.72 8.79
CA PRO A 71 -6.29 -3.63 8.46
C PRO A 71 -6.88 -2.33 9.00
N LEU A 72 -7.76 -1.65 8.25
CA LEU A 72 -8.42 -0.44 8.76
C LEU A 72 -9.23 -0.72 10.03
N GLU A 73 -9.78 -1.93 10.15
CA GLU A 73 -10.54 -2.39 11.31
C GLU A 73 -9.68 -2.53 12.58
N SER A 74 -8.36 -2.45 12.47
CA SER A 74 -7.44 -2.44 13.61
C SER A 74 -7.35 -1.09 14.32
N LEU A 75 -7.94 -0.03 13.76
CA LEU A 75 -8.05 1.25 14.45
C LEU A 75 -8.79 1.06 15.78
N ASN A 76 -8.26 1.67 16.84
CA ASN A 76 -8.89 1.63 18.16
C ASN A 76 -10.29 2.28 18.14
N GLU A 77 -11.05 2.12 19.23
CA GLU A 77 -12.42 2.66 19.37
C GLU A 77 -12.52 4.17 19.15
N SER A 78 -11.41 4.92 19.28
CA SER A 78 -11.38 6.36 19.01
C SER A 78 -11.29 6.72 17.53
N GLY A 79 -11.06 5.74 16.64
CA GLY A 79 -10.92 5.93 15.20
C GLY A 79 -9.70 6.78 14.79
N LYS A 80 -8.78 7.03 15.73
CA LYS A 80 -7.59 7.84 15.46
C LYS A 80 -6.52 7.03 14.76
N LEU A 81 -5.97 7.60 13.68
CA LEU A 81 -4.78 7.07 13.02
C LEU A 81 -3.61 7.13 14.01
N GLU A 82 -2.96 5.99 14.20
CA GLU A 82 -1.76 5.93 15.02
C GLU A 82 -0.57 6.43 14.22
N ASN A 83 0.36 7.11 14.89
CA ASN A 83 1.61 7.50 14.26
C ASN A 83 2.63 6.35 14.37
N TRP A 84 2.94 5.73 13.24
CA TRP A 84 3.94 4.67 13.11
C TRP A 84 4.52 4.70 11.69
N GLU A 85 5.74 4.21 11.54
CA GLU A 85 6.43 4.19 10.25
C GLU A 85 6.85 2.76 9.90
N HIS A 86 7.12 2.54 8.63
CA HIS A 86 7.69 1.30 8.12
C HIS A 86 8.72 1.63 7.02
N PRO A 87 9.69 0.75 6.74
CA PRO A 87 10.56 0.95 5.60
C PRO A 87 9.74 0.98 4.30
N PRO A 88 10.09 1.85 3.33
CA PRO A 88 9.44 1.85 2.02
C PRO A 88 9.50 0.49 1.35
N LEU A 89 8.34 -0.03 0.95
CA LEU A 89 8.26 -1.25 0.16
C LEU A 89 8.83 -1.00 -1.24
N ASN A 90 9.86 -1.77 -1.61
CA ASN A 90 10.44 -1.75 -2.95
C ASN A 90 10.70 -3.17 -3.46
N ALA A 91 9.60 -3.86 -3.80
CA ALA A 91 9.67 -5.23 -4.34
C ALA A 91 10.49 -5.30 -5.64
N ALA A 92 10.45 -4.26 -6.48
CA ALA A 92 11.17 -4.21 -7.74
C ALA A 92 12.69 -4.30 -7.53
N THR A 93 13.22 -3.59 -6.54
CA THR A 93 14.66 -3.65 -6.21
C THR A 93 15.07 -5.03 -5.70
N ALA A 94 14.26 -5.62 -4.81
CA ALA A 94 14.51 -6.97 -4.30
C ALA A 94 14.51 -8.03 -5.42
N ILE A 95 13.53 -7.96 -6.33
CA ILE A 95 13.43 -8.86 -7.49
C ILE A 95 14.63 -8.64 -8.43
N ALA A 96 14.98 -7.39 -8.74
CA ALA A 96 16.11 -7.08 -9.60
C ALA A 96 17.44 -7.60 -9.01
N ALA A 97 17.64 -7.45 -7.70
CA ALA A 97 18.82 -7.99 -7.02
C ALA A 97 18.88 -9.53 -7.10
N GLU A 98 17.75 -10.21 -6.92
CA GLU A 98 17.69 -11.67 -7.04
C GLU A 98 17.93 -12.16 -8.47
N ILE A 99 17.44 -11.43 -9.48
CA ILE A 99 17.74 -11.71 -10.90
C ILE A 99 19.24 -11.59 -11.14
N LYS A 100 19.88 -10.47 -10.75
CA LYS A 100 21.33 -10.28 -10.93
C LYS A 100 22.13 -11.41 -10.30
N LYS A 101 21.78 -11.79 -9.07
CA LYS A 101 22.41 -12.90 -8.35
C LYS A 101 22.31 -14.24 -9.09
N ARG A 102 21.15 -14.57 -9.67
CA ARG A 102 20.95 -15.85 -10.38
C ARG A 102 21.58 -15.91 -11.76
N PHE A 103 21.69 -14.76 -12.43
CA PHE A 103 22.18 -14.66 -13.79
C PHE A 103 23.62 -14.13 -13.90
N GLY A 104 24.27 -13.77 -12.79
CA GLY A 104 25.66 -13.31 -12.76
C GLY A 104 25.87 -11.93 -13.41
N LEU A 105 24.86 -11.05 -13.30
CA LEU A 105 24.88 -9.67 -13.83
C LEU A 105 25.38 -8.66 -12.79
#